data_AF-A0A1G7EEM5-F1
#
_entry.id   AF-A0A1G7EEM5-F1
#
_cell.length_a   1.000
_cell.length_b   1.000
_cell.length_c   1.000
_cell.angle_alpha   90.00
_cell.angle_beta   90.00
_cell.angle_gamma   90.00
#
_symmetry.space_group_name_H-M   'P 1'
#
loop_
_entity.id
_entity.type
_entity.pdbx_description
1 polymer ?
#
loop_
_entity_poly.entity_id
_entity_poly.type
_entity_poly.pdbx_seq_one_letter_code
_entity_poly.pdbx_strand_id
1 'polypeptide(L)'
;MDKETLVDLFERRDKKRRRLLYRLYQDLIHSDLTAAYIADKISWELKREGLIKSTDIKFCRYHFKKRPLKKLSHSSVSAPVSRAKDQKPETASATGLNGTWTDPEKISLIDNLIVESKFTKKKKT
;
A
#
# COMPACT_ATOMS: atom_id res chain seq x y z
N MET A 1 4.10 10.73 -9.02
CA MET A 1 3.90 11.28 -7.67
C MET A 1 4.77 10.52 -6.65
N ASP A 2 6.08 10.39 -6.90
CA ASP A 2 6.86 9.34 -6.24
C ASP A 2 8.30 9.75 -5.86
N LYS A 3 8.92 10.69 -6.59
CA LYS A 3 10.27 11.18 -6.31
C LYS A 3 10.33 12.10 -5.08
N GLU A 4 9.39 13.04 -4.97
CA GLU A 4 9.24 13.92 -3.80
C GLU A 4 8.94 13.08 -2.54
N THR A 5 7.99 12.14 -2.64
CA THR A 5 7.69 11.19 -1.56
C THR A 5 8.89 10.33 -1.17
N LEU A 6 9.80 10.03 -2.10
CA LEU A 6 11.06 9.35 -1.78
C LEU A 6 12.00 10.24 -0.96
N VAL A 7 12.10 11.53 -1.29
CA VAL A 7 12.89 12.52 -0.52
C VAL A 7 12.31 12.66 0.90
N ASP A 8 11.01 12.89 1.03
CA ASP A 8 10.29 12.95 2.31
C ASP A 8 10.57 11.72 3.21
N LEU A 9 10.48 10.52 2.65
CA LEU A 9 10.73 9.28 3.39
C LEU A 9 12.22 9.11 3.77
N PHE A 10 13.15 9.71 3.01
CA PHE A 10 14.57 9.72 3.36
C PHE A 10 14.92 10.75 4.44
N GLU A 11 14.38 11.97 4.35
CA GLU A 11 14.53 13.03 5.34
C GLU A 11 13.91 12.60 6.68
N ARG A 12 12.68 12.04 6.67
CA ARG A 12 12.00 11.46 7.86
C ARG A 12 12.55 10.09 8.29
N ARG A 13 13.54 9.53 7.59
CA ARG A 13 14.20 8.23 7.84
C ARG A 13 13.25 7.00 7.93
N ASP A 14 12.08 7.03 7.28
CA ASP A 14 11.07 5.97 7.34
C ASP A 14 11.64 4.61 6.87
N LYS A 15 11.28 3.52 7.58
CA LYS A 15 11.58 2.13 7.20
C LYS A 15 11.18 1.79 5.76
N LYS A 16 10.12 2.41 5.22
CA LYS A 16 9.61 2.24 3.85
C LYS A 16 10.51 2.87 2.77
N ARG A 17 11.40 3.81 3.10
CA ARG A 17 12.18 4.59 2.11
C ARG A 17 12.97 3.73 1.12
N ARG A 18 13.59 2.66 1.61
CA ARG A 18 14.35 1.70 0.78
C ARG A 18 13.46 0.87 -0.15
N ARG A 19 12.21 0.61 0.23
CA ARG A 19 11.22 -0.11 -0.59
C ARG A 19 10.73 0.76 -1.76
N LEU A 20 10.55 2.07 -1.53
CA LEU A 20 10.21 3.01 -2.60
C LEU A 20 11.40 3.29 -3.51
N LEU A 21 12.60 3.52 -2.95
CA LEU A 21 13.87 3.64 -3.68
C LEU A 21 14.04 2.49 -4.67
N TYR A 22 13.93 1.25 -4.18
CA TYR A 22 14.03 0.07 -5.03
C TYR A 22 12.90 -0.01 -6.06
N ARG A 23 11.64 0.27 -5.69
CA ARG A 23 10.52 0.16 -6.64
C ARG A 23 10.68 1.10 -7.84
N LEU A 24 11.20 2.31 -7.62
CA LEU A 24 11.45 3.32 -8.65
C LEU A 24 12.72 3.03 -9.47
N TYR A 25 13.82 2.70 -8.80
CA TYR A 25 15.15 2.60 -9.41
C TYR A 25 15.64 1.16 -9.63
N GLN A 26 14.75 0.15 -9.63
CA GLN A 26 15.12 -1.27 -9.70
C GLN A 26 16.05 -1.62 -10.86
N ASP A 27 15.82 -1.06 -12.05
CA ASP A 27 16.63 -1.34 -13.25
C ASP A 27 18.07 -0.82 -13.06
N LEU A 28 18.21 0.42 -12.56
CA LEU A 28 19.51 1.03 -12.26
C LEU A 28 20.21 0.32 -11.09
N ILE A 29 19.47 -0.10 -10.06
CA ILE A 29 20.00 -0.84 -8.90
C ILE A 29 20.48 -2.25 -9.31
N HIS A 30 19.86 -2.87 -10.33
CA HIS A 30 20.27 -4.17 -10.86
C HIS A 30 21.37 -4.12 -11.93
N SER A 31 21.62 -2.96 -12.55
CA SER A 31 22.76 -2.79 -13.48
C SER A 31 24.10 -3.12 -12.82
N ASP A 32 25.12 -3.49 -13.59
CA ASP A 32 26.46 -3.88 -13.09
C ASP A 32 27.30 -2.70 -12.53
N LEU A 33 26.74 -1.49 -12.51
CA LEU A 33 27.38 -0.29 -11.98
C LEU A 33 27.70 -0.40 -10.48
N THR A 34 28.66 0.41 -10.01
CA THR A 34 29.05 0.40 -8.59
C THR A 34 27.94 1.00 -7.69
N ALA A 35 27.83 0.46 -6.47
CA ALA A 35 26.82 0.92 -5.52
C ALA A 35 27.03 2.36 -5.02
N ALA A 36 28.23 2.93 -5.21
CA ALA A 36 28.49 4.36 -5.00
C ALA A 36 27.89 5.18 -6.16
N TYR A 37 28.36 4.95 -7.38
CA TYR A 37 27.89 5.65 -8.58
C TYR A 37 26.36 5.65 -8.74
N ILE A 38 25.69 4.55 -8.41
CA ILE A 38 24.21 4.48 -8.42
C ILE A 38 23.60 5.40 -7.35
N ALA A 39 24.14 5.43 -6.13
CA ALA A 39 23.66 6.31 -5.06
C ALA A 39 23.86 7.79 -5.42
N ASP A 40 25.02 8.11 -6.00
CA ASP A 40 25.39 9.48 -6.42
C ASP A 40 24.49 9.93 -7.58
N LYS A 41 24.30 9.08 -8.61
CA LYS A 41 23.43 9.36 -9.76
C LYS A 41 21.97 9.59 -9.35
N ILE A 42 21.41 8.78 -8.45
CA ILE A 42 20.02 8.99 -7.98
C ILE A 42 19.94 10.24 -7.09
N SER A 43 20.95 10.51 -6.24
CA SER A 43 20.99 11.73 -5.43
C SER A 43 21.03 13.01 -6.28
N TRP A 44 21.77 12.99 -7.39
CA TRP A 44 21.81 14.05 -8.39
C TRP A 44 20.46 14.20 -9.12
N GLU A 45 19.84 13.09 -9.55
CA GLU A 45 18.51 13.08 -10.20
C GLU A 45 17.39 13.61 -9.28
N LEU A 46 17.55 13.46 -7.96
CA LEU A 46 16.65 14.00 -6.92
C LEU A 46 17.02 15.43 -6.47
N LYS A 47 18.07 16.05 -7.03
CA LYS A 47 18.61 17.37 -6.62
C LYS A 47 18.89 17.46 -5.10
N ARG A 48 19.38 16.35 -4.53
CA ARG A 48 19.60 16.13 -3.09
C ARG A 48 20.85 15.29 -2.89
N GLU A 49 22.02 15.92 -2.98
CA GLU A 49 23.32 15.26 -2.81
C GLU A 49 23.46 14.57 -1.44
N GLY A 50 24.12 13.40 -1.41
CA GLY A 50 24.35 12.62 -0.18
C GLY A 50 23.11 12.01 0.49
N LEU A 51 21.90 12.24 -0.03
CA LEU A 51 20.63 11.77 0.55
C LEU A 51 20.54 10.23 0.57
N ILE A 52 20.96 9.58 -0.53
CA ILE A 52 21.00 8.12 -0.66
C ILE A 52 22.45 7.68 -0.51
N LYS A 53 22.69 6.66 0.32
CA LYS A 53 24.05 6.13 0.55
C LYS A 53 24.25 4.82 -0.20
N SER A 54 25.50 4.51 -0.54
CA SER A 54 25.87 3.24 -1.18
C SER A 54 25.47 2.01 -0.36
N THR A 55 25.31 2.15 0.95
CA THR A 55 24.75 1.14 1.86
C THR A 55 23.26 0.88 1.62
N ASP A 56 22.47 1.89 1.24
CA ASP A 56 21.06 1.72 0.88
C ASP A 56 20.92 0.99 -0.47
N ILE A 57 21.82 1.24 -1.44
CA ILE A 57 21.88 0.50 -2.70
C ILE A 57 22.29 -0.96 -2.47
N LYS A 58 23.32 -1.21 -1.64
CA LYS A 58 23.74 -2.57 -1.22
C LYS A 58 22.58 -3.32 -0.52
N PHE A 59 21.86 -2.65 0.38
CA PHE A 59 20.66 -3.20 1.02
C PHE A 59 19.58 -3.58 -0.01
N CYS A 60 19.29 -2.70 -0.96
CA CYS A 60 18.27 -2.97 -1.98
C CYS A 60 18.66 -4.14 -2.88
N ARG A 61 19.92 -4.21 -3.33
CA ARG A 61 20.47 -5.37 -4.05
C ARG A 61 20.29 -6.65 -3.24
N TYR A 62 20.70 -6.68 -1.97
CA TYR A 62 20.65 -7.88 -1.13
C TYR A 62 19.20 -8.36 -0.86
N HIS A 63 18.34 -7.48 -0.35
CA HIS A 63 17.00 -7.87 0.10
C HIS A 63 16.00 -8.13 -1.02
N PHE A 64 16.16 -7.50 -2.20
CA PHE A 64 15.20 -7.63 -3.30
C PHE A 64 15.68 -8.49 -4.48
N LYS A 65 16.94 -8.98 -4.51
CA LYS A 65 17.50 -9.81 -5.62
C LYS A 65 16.56 -10.93 -6.09
N LYS A 66 15.88 -11.62 -5.17
CA LYS A 66 15.02 -12.78 -5.47
C LYS A 66 13.53 -12.42 -5.68
N ARG A 67 13.13 -11.16 -5.50
CA ARG A 67 11.73 -10.70 -5.52
C ARG A 67 11.66 -9.25 -6.05
N PRO A 68 11.79 -9.03 -7.37
CA PRO A 68 11.58 -7.72 -7.96
C PRO A 68 10.16 -7.21 -7.67
N LEU A 69 10.05 -5.94 -7.32
CA LEU A 69 8.77 -5.31 -7.02
C LEU A 69 8.11 -4.91 -8.33
N LYS A 70 6.83 -5.30 -8.54
CA LYS A 70 6.02 -4.82 -9.66
C LYS A 70 6.18 -3.30 -9.80
N LYS A 71 6.68 -2.87 -10.97
CA LYS A 71 6.89 -1.46 -11.31
C LYS A 71 5.60 -0.67 -11.04
N LEU A 72 5.74 0.63 -10.80
CA LEU A 72 4.59 1.53 -10.85
C LEU A 72 4.18 1.65 -12.31
N SER A 73 3.30 0.76 -12.76
CA SER A 73 2.51 0.99 -13.97
C SER A 73 1.75 2.29 -13.76
N HIS A 74 2.04 3.31 -14.57
CA HIS A 74 1.27 4.55 -14.61
C HIS A 74 -0.12 4.23 -15.17
N SER A 75 -0.99 3.76 -14.28
CA SER A 75 -2.34 3.32 -14.58
C SER A 75 -3.21 4.54 -14.87
N SER A 76 -3.12 5.05 -16.10
CA SER A 76 -3.90 6.17 -16.63
C SER A 76 -5.37 5.78 -16.87
N VAL A 77 -6.00 5.16 -15.86
CA VAL A 77 -7.42 4.82 -15.84
C VAL A 77 -8.18 6.08 -15.46
N SER A 78 -8.30 6.99 -16.43
CA SER A 78 -9.39 7.95 -16.46
C SER A 78 -10.66 7.20 -16.86
N ALA A 79 -11.26 6.48 -15.89
CA ALA A 79 -12.59 5.94 -16.04
C ALA A 79 -13.58 7.07 -15.68
N PRO A 80 -14.46 7.50 -16.62
CA PRO A 80 -15.44 8.53 -16.30
C PRO A 80 -16.40 8.00 -15.23
N VAL A 81 -16.55 8.75 -14.14
CA VAL A 81 -17.51 8.42 -13.08
C VAL A 81 -18.92 8.69 -13.61
N SER A 82 -19.55 7.65 -14.16
CA SER A 82 -20.97 7.65 -14.51
C SER A 82 -21.81 7.87 -13.25
N ARG A 83 -22.19 9.13 -12.99
CA ARG A 83 -23.17 9.47 -11.96
C ARG A 83 -24.50 8.79 -12.29
N ALA A 84 -24.83 7.73 -11.58
CA ALA A 84 -26.21 7.28 -11.48
C ALA A 84 -27.05 8.44 -10.92
N LYS A 85 -28.16 8.77 -11.59
CA LYS A 85 -29.01 9.90 -11.21
C LYS A 85 -29.88 9.54 -10.01
N ASP A 86 -30.08 10.51 -9.12
CA ASP A 86 -31.08 10.46 -8.06
C ASP A 86 -32.50 10.26 -8.64
N GLN A 87 -33.27 9.32 -8.07
CA GLN A 87 -34.72 9.21 -8.29
C GLN A 87 -35.48 8.80 -7.01
N LYS A 88 -36.12 9.79 -6.39
CA LYS A 88 -37.26 9.77 -5.45
C LYS A 88 -37.84 11.21 -5.40
N PRO A 89 -39.03 11.51 -4.82
CA PRO A 89 -40.03 10.66 -4.13
C PRO A 89 -41.02 10.05 -5.18
N GLU A 90 -42.27 9.61 -4.97
CA GLU A 90 -43.31 9.68 -3.90
C GLU A 90 -43.60 8.30 -3.25
N THR A 91 -44.69 7.90 -2.55
CA THR A 91 -46.15 8.22 -2.37
C THR A 91 -47.09 7.81 -3.53
N ALA A 92 -48.18 7.06 -3.33
CA ALA A 92 -48.82 6.47 -2.13
C ALA A 92 -49.26 5.00 -2.41
N SER A 93 -49.99 4.21 -1.60
CA SER A 93 -50.81 4.48 -0.40
C SER A 93 -50.98 3.23 0.51
N ALA A 94 -52.05 3.17 1.31
CA ALA A 94 -52.36 2.21 2.38
C ALA A 94 -52.86 0.80 1.97
N THR A 95 -52.44 -0.25 2.69
CA THR A 95 -53.25 -0.93 3.74
C THR A 95 -52.49 -2.15 4.29
N GLY A 96 -52.28 -2.24 5.60
CA GLY A 96 -51.63 -3.40 6.24
C GLY A 96 -51.02 -3.09 7.60
N LEU A 97 -51.80 -3.22 8.67
CA LEU A 97 -51.31 -3.13 10.04
C LEU A 97 -50.62 -4.44 10.44
N ASN A 98 -49.33 -4.34 10.82
CA ASN A 98 -48.69 -5.18 11.84
C ASN A 98 -47.35 -4.54 12.20
N GLY A 99 -47.21 -4.06 13.44
CA GLY A 99 -46.06 -3.27 13.86
C GLY A 99 -45.14 -4.00 14.82
N THR A 100 -43.83 -3.86 14.60
CA THR A 100 -42.81 -4.10 15.63
C THR A 100 -41.74 -3.01 15.51
N TRP A 101 -41.85 -1.98 16.34
CA TRP A 101 -40.73 -1.06 16.59
C TRP A 101 -39.71 -1.79 17.46
N THR A 102 -38.44 -1.80 17.06
CA THR A 102 -37.38 -2.46 17.84
C THR A 102 -36.61 -1.43 18.66
N ASP A 103 -36.65 -1.60 19.97
CA ASP A 103 -36.05 -0.77 21.00
C ASP A 103 -34.51 -0.94 21.06
N PRO A 104 -33.69 0.14 21.03
CA PRO A 104 -32.23 0.04 20.85
C PRO A 104 -31.42 -0.52 22.04
N GLU A 105 -32.01 -0.79 23.20
CA GLU A 105 -31.26 -1.20 24.42
C GLU A 105 -30.93 -2.71 24.51
N LYS A 106 -31.05 -3.49 23.42
CA LYS A 106 -30.70 -4.94 23.42
C LYS A 106 -29.79 -5.36 22.26
N ILE A 107 -28.52 -4.96 22.34
CA ILE A 107 -27.42 -5.62 21.62
C ILE A 107 -26.49 -6.26 22.66
N SER A 108 -26.61 -7.57 22.84
CA SER A 108 -25.75 -8.34 23.77
C SER A 108 -24.32 -8.45 23.24
N LEU A 109 -23.34 -8.13 24.09
CA LEU A 109 -21.94 -8.47 23.85
C LEU A 109 -21.81 -10.00 23.70
N ILE A 110 -21.34 -10.48 22.54
CA ILE A 110 -20.73 -11.81 22.39
C ILE A 110 -19.94 -11.95 21.06
N ASP A 111 -20.37 -11.30 19.97
CA ASP A 111 -19.78 -11.46 18.62
C ASP A 111 -18.43 -10.72 18.42
N ASN A 112 -17.46 -11.01 19.28
CA ASN A 112 -16.06 -10.66 19.12
C ASN A 112 -15.18 -11.89 19.43
N LEU A 113 -14.08 -12.05 18.67
CA LEU A 113 -13.11 -13.16 18.72
C LEU A 113 -13.60 -14.53 18.19
N ILE A 114 -13.59 -14.68 16.86
CA ILE A 114 -13.09 -15.93 16.24
C ILE A 114 -11.83 -15.59 15.44
N VAL A 115 -10.68 -15.62 16.11
CA VAL A 115 -9.35 -15.51 15.49
C VAL A 115 -8.77 -16.91 15.37
N GLU A 116 -8.94 -17.56 14.21
CA GLU A 116 -8.41 -18.91 14.01
C GLU A 116 -6.87 -18.95 14.01
N SER A 117 -6.29 -19.55 15.05
CA SER A 117 -4.86 -19.80 15.14
C SER A 117 -4.42 -20.94 14.21
N LYS A 118 -3.37 -20.71 13.39
CA LYS A 118 -2.82 -21.71 12.46
C LYS A 118 -1.63 -22.51 13.04
N PHE A 119 -1.74 -22.93 14.31
CA PHE A 119 -0.77 -23.75 15.06
C PHE A 119 -1.57 -24.82 15.85
N THR A 120 -1.30 -26.14 15.82
CA THR A 120 -0.30 -26.95 15.10
C THR A 120 -0.88 -28.36 14.80
N LYS A 121 -0.19 -29.20 14.02
CA LYS A 121 -0.36 -30.67 14.14
C LYS A 121 0.96 -31.41 13.85
N LYS A 122 1.71 -31.76 14.91
CA LYS A 122 2.77 -32.78 14.80
C LYS A 122 2.13 -34.11 14.39
N LYS A 123 2.72 -34.83 13.42
CA LYS A 123 2.47 -36.27 13.27
C LYS A 123 3.28 -37.02 14.33
N LYS A 124 2.67 -38.05 14.92
CA LYS A 124 3.40 -39.16 15.55
C LYS A 124 3.79 -40.17 14.48
N THR A 125 4.93 -40.81 14.70
CA THR A 125 5.19 -42.24 14.45
C THR A 125 5.86 -42.71 15.72
#